data_AF-A0A919YHD4-F1
#
_entry.id   AF-A0A919YHD4-F1
#
_cell.length_a   1.000
_cell.length_b   1.000
_cell.length_c   1.000
_cell.angle_alpha   90.00
_cell.angle_beta   90.00
_cell.angle_gamma   90.00
#
_symmetry.space_group_name_H-M   'P 1'
#
loop_
_entity.id
_entity.type
_entity.pdbx_description
1 polymer ?
#
loop_
_entity_poly.entity_id
_entity_poly.type
_entity_poly.pdbx_seq_one_letter_code
_entity_poly.pdbx_strand_id
1 'polypeptide(L)'
;MAKLSELSLYARFKWAVPVVPTVKKDEGFFSDPKPWDFEELVLELIEQMFVEIEEFFSKKNMPVEVAIYEIREVFDRLHVEMYSPHQEVYMIVEKYKKLSENLF
;
A
#
# COMPACT_ATOMS: atom_id res chain seq x y z
N MET A 1 -5.49 7.16 20.17
CA MET A 1 -5.18 7.33 18.72
C MET A 1 -6.47 7.13 17.95
N ALA A 2 -6.67 7.79 16.81
CA ALA A 2 -7.84 7.50 15.98
C ALA A 2 -7.68 6.08 15.42
N LYS A 3 -8.78 5.30 15.36
CA LYS A 3 -8.76 3.94 14.81
C LYS A 3 -8.28 3.98 13.37
N LEU A 4 -7.27 3.17 13.02
CA LEU A 4 -6.80 3.06 11.65
C LEU A 4 -7.85 2.39 10.76
N SER A 5 -7.89 2.84 9.51
CA SER A 5 -8.73 2.34 8.43
C SER A 5 -8.07 2.66 7.10
N GLU A 6 -8.44 1.95 6.04
CA GLU A 6 -8.05 2.26 4.66
C GLU A 6 -8.28 3.75 4.33
N LEU A 7 -9.47 4.26 4.60
CA LEU A 7 -9.84 5.66 4.33
C LEU A 7 -8.97 6.67 5.11
N SER A 8 -8.67 6.39 6.38
CA SER A 8 -7.80 7.27 7.17
C SER A 8 -6.36 7.26 6.67
N LEU A 9 -5.87 6.10 6.23
CA LEU A 9 -4.54 5.98 5.64
C LEU A 9 -4.47 6.72 4.30
N TYR A 10 -5.47 6.58 3.43
CA TYR A 10 -5.54 7.35 2.18
C TYR A 10 -5.69 8.86 2.38
N ALA A 11 -6.39 9.29 3.42
CA ALA A 11 -6.49 10.70 3.77
C ALA A 11 -5.11 11.29 4.16
N ARG A 12 -4.27 10.48 4.82
CA ARG A 12 -2.91 10.86 5.22
C ARG A 12 -1.91 10.73 4.06
N PHE A 13 -1.91 9.59 3.37
CA PHE A 13 -0.99 9.21 2.31
C PHE A 13 -1.71 9.22 0.96
N LYS A 14 -1.95 10.41 0.42
CA LYS A 14 -2.75 10.57 -0.82
C LYS A 14 -2.19 9.83 -2.03
N TRP A 15 -0.87 9.61 -2.06
CA TRP A 15 -0.18 8.88 -3.12
C TRP A 15 -0.45 7.36 -3.07
N ALA A 16 -0.90 6.84 -1.93
CA ALA A 16 -1.15 5.42 -1.73
C ALA A 16 -2.55 4.98 -2.18
N VAL A 17 -3.40 5.92 -2.61
CA VAL A 17 -4.73 5.60 -3.18
C VAL A 17 -4.53 4.76 -4.45
N PRO A 18 -5.18 3.59 -4.56
CA PRO A 18 -4.98 2.69 -5.69
C PRO A 18 -5.24 3.37 -7.04
N VAL A 19 -4.32 3.18 -7.97
CA VAL A 19 -4.49 3.62 -9.36
C VAL A 19 -5.40 2.62 -10.06
N VAL A 20 -6.65 3.02 -10.31
CA VAL A 20 -7.60 2.22 -11.10
C VAL A 20 -7.35 2.49 -12.59
N PRO A 21 -6.91 1.50 -13.39
CA PRO A 21 -6.69 1.70 -14.82
C PRO A 21 -7.98 2.10 -15.53
N THR A 22 -7.93 3.07 -16.43
CA THR A 22 -9.07 3.49 -17.24
C THR A 22 -9.36 2.44 -18.31
N VAL A 23 -10.11 1.40 -17.97
CA VAL A 23 -10.60 0.40 -18.94
C VAL A 23 -12.02 0.79 -19.39
N LYS A 24 -12.39 0.46 -20.64
CA LYS A 24 -13.74 0.68 -21.15
C LYS A 24 -14.75 -0.05 -20.26
N LYS A 25 -15.86 0.61 -19.90
CA LYS A 25 -16.90 0.12 -18.97
C LYS A 25 -17.47 -1.26 -19.34
N ASP A 26 -17.32 -1.62 -20.59
CA ASP A 26 -17.86 -2.77 -21.29
C ASP A 26 -16.92 -4.00 -21.29
N GLU A 27 -15.69 -3.87 -20.81
CA GLU A 27 -14.75 -5.01 -20.69
C GLU A 27 -14.75 -5.70 -19.32
N GLY A 28 -15.44 -5.13 -18.33
CA GLY A 28 -15.50 -5.67 -16.97
C GLY A 28 -14.16 -5.58 -16.24
N PHE A 29 -14.17 -5.13 -14.98
CA PHE A 29 -13.01 -5.34 -14.10
C PHE A 29 -12.99 -6.80 -13.66
N PHE A 30 -11.82 -7.45 -13.63
CA PHE A 30 -11.70 -8.79 -13.05
C PHE A 30 -11.93 -8.82 -11.53
N SER A 31 -11.90 -7.67 -10.86
CA SER A 31 -12.46 -7.47 -9.52
C SER A 31 -12.46 -5.98 -9.16
N ASP A 32 -13.58 -5.45 -8.66
CA ASP A 32 -13.56 -4.18 -7.92
C ASP A 32 -12.59 -4.31 -6.74
N PRO A 33 -11.79 -3.28 -6.41
CA PRO A 33 -10.91 -3.33 -5.24
C PRO A 33 -11.74 -3.66 -3.99
N LYS A 34 -11.46 -4.80 -3.36
CA LYS A 34 -12.12 -5.16 -2.11
C LYS A 34 -11.63 -4.19 -1.03
N PRO A 35 -12.53 -3.50 -0.28
CA PRO A 35 -12.12 -2.68 0.85
C PRO A 35 -11.29 -3.50 1.84
N TRP A 36 -10.31 -2.86 2.48
CA TRP A 36 -9.46 -3.56 3.44
C TRP A 36 -10.27 -3.99 4.66
N ASP A 37 -10.24 -5.28 4.99
CA ASP A 37 -10.79 -5.86 6.22
C ASP A 37 -9.68 -6.28 7.21
N PHE A 38 -8.48 -5.73 7.02
CA PHE A 38 -7.31 -5.99 7.85
C PHE A 38 -7.51 -5.63 9.33
N GLU A 39 -6.91 -6.45 10.19
CA GLU A 39 -6.80 -6.14 11.61
C GLU A 39 -5.92 -4.90 11.87
N GLU A 40 -6.09 -4.31 13.05
CA GLU A 40 -5.41 -3.06 13.42
C GLU A 40 -3.88 -3.18 13.34
N LEU A 41 -3.30 -4.31 13.73
CA LEU A 41 -1.84 -4.55 13.65
C LEU A 41 -1.33 -4.53 12.20
N VAL A 42 -2.11 -5.07 11.26
CA VAL A 42 -1.75 -5.05 9.83
C VAL A 42 -1.88 -3.62 9.29
N LEU A 43 -2.89 -2.86 9.72
CA LEU A 43 -3.05 -1.46 9.34
C LEU A 43 -1.91 -0.58 9.89
N GLU A 44 -1.45 -0.81 11.12
CA GLU A 44 -0.26 -0.15 11.69
C GLU A 44 0.99 -0.48 10.87
N LEU A 45 1.13 -1.72 10.43
CA LEU A 45 2.25 -2.17 9.61
C LEU A 45 2.25 -1.48 8.24
N ILE A 46 1.07 -1.35 7.61
CA ILE A 46 0.90 -0.58 6.37
C ILE A 46 1.22 0.90 6.58
N GLU A 47 0.77 1.49 7.70
CA GLU A 47 1.10 2.89 8.04
C GLU A 47 2.61 3.10 8.14
N GLN A 48 3.31 2.24 8.88
CA GLN A 48 4.76 2.31 9.03
C GLN A 48 5.48 2.17 7.68
N MET A 49 5.00 1.27 6.81
CA MET A 49 5.50 1.13 5.45
C MET A 49 5.38 2.43 4.66
N PHE A 50 4.21 3.10 4.71
CA PHE A 50 4.00 4.36 4.03
C PHE A 50 4.88 5.49 4.59
N VAL A 51 5.07 5.56 5.91
CA VAL A 51 5.99 6.52 6.54
C VAL A 51 7.42 6.30 6.06
N GLU A 52 7.92 5.06 6.05
CA GLU A 52 9.30 4.77 5.63
C GLU A 52 9.52 5.11 4.15
N ILE A 53 8.51 4.91 3.29
CA ILE A 53 8.54 5.35 1.90
C ILE A 53 8.62 6.89 1.81
N GLU A 54 7.77 7.64 2.53
CA GLU A 54 7.82 9.11 2.54
C GLU A 54 9.17 9.63 3.05
N GLU A 55 9.73 9.00 4.08
CA GLU A 55 11.05 9.35 4.59
C GLU A 55 12.15 9.14 3.56
N PHE A 56 12.09 8.05 2.78
CA PHE A 56 13.05 7.80 1.70
C PHE A 56 13.05 8.95 0.68
N PHE A 57 11.87 9.37 0.21
CA PHE A 57 11.74 10.48 -0.74
C PHE A 57 12.11 11.83 -0.13
N SER A 58 11.69 12.08 1.12
CA SER A 58 12.00 13.30 1.87
C SER A 58 13.51 13.49 2.08
N LYS A 59 14.23 12.44 2.47
CA LYS A 59 15.71 12.46 2.62
C LYS A 59 16.45 12.81 1.33
N LYS A 60 15.86 12.47 0.18
CA LYS A 60 16.41 12.80 -1.15
C LYS A 60 15.86 14.11 -1.72
N ASN A 61 14.98 14.79 -1.01
CA ASN A 61 14.28 16.00 -1.44
C ASN A 61 13.55 15.78 -2.79
N MET A 62 12.86 14.65 -2.93
CA MET A 62 12.12 14.25 -4.12
C MET A 62 10.63 14.07 -3.80
N PRO A 63 9.72 14.26 -4.77
CA PRO A 63 8.33 13.88 -4.60
C PRO A 63 8.20 12.35 -4.54
N VAL A 64 7.16 11.86 -3.86
CA VAL A 64 6.85 10.42 -3.81
C VAL A 64 6.43 9.95 -5.21
N GLU A 65 7.20 9.03 -5.79
CA GLU A 65 6.95 8.43 -7.10
C GLU A 65 6.64 6.93 -6.95
N VAL A 66 5.40 6.65 -6.53
CA VAL A 66 4.88 5.30 -6.31
C VAL A 66 3.44 5.24 -6.83
N ALA A 67 3.11 4.17 -7.56
CA ALA A 67 1.74 3.83 -7.92
C ALA A 67 1.40 2.49 -7.27
N ILE A 68 0.43 2.46 -6.37
CA ILE A 68 -0.11 1.23 -5.78
C ILE A 68 -1.30 0.81 -6.61
N TYR A 69 -1.37 -0.47 -6.98
CA TYR A 69 -2.52 -1.04 -7.71
C TYR A 69 -3.42 -1.82 -6.76
N GLU A 70 -2.84 -2.58 -5.83
CA GLU A 70 -3.58 -3.39 -4.87
C GLU A 70 -2.75 -3.61 -3.59
N ILE A 71 -3.43 -3.62 -2.45
CA ILE A 71 -2.93 -4.20 -1.20
C ILE A 71 -3.96 -5.22 -0.74
N ARG A 72 -3.54 -6.47 -0.54
CA ARG A 72 -4.40 -7.57 -0.12
C ARG A 72 -3.61 -8.58 0.71
N GLU A 73 -4.30 -9.49 1.37
CA GLU A 73 -3.70 -10.68 1.93
C GLU A 73 -3.52 -11.76 0.85
N VAL A 74 -2.36 -12.43 0.84
CA VAL A 74 -2.09 -13.62 0.02
C VAL A 74 -1.24 -14.60 0.83
N PHE A 75 -1.77 -15.79 1.10
CA PHE A 75 -1.09 -16.85 1.88
C PHE A 75 -0.56 -16.35 3.23
N ASP A 76 -1.44 -15.78 4.05
CA ASP A 76 -1.15 -15.27 5.40
C ASP A 76 -0.06 -14.18 5.43
N ARG A 77 0.02 -13.40 4.33
CA ARG A 77 1.02 -12.35 4.14
C ARG A 77 0.43 -11.16 3.43
N LEU A 78 0.93 -9.98 3.79
CA LEU A 78 0.66 -8.75 3.07
C LEU A 78 1.23 -8.86 1.66
N HIS A 79 0.38 -8.66 0.67
CA HIS A 79 0.76 -8.48 -0.71
C HIS A 79 0.50 -7.03 -1.12
N VAL A 80 1.46 -6.45 -1.84
CA VAL A 80 1.41 -5.09 -2.35
C VAL A 80 1.84 -5.18 -3.80
N GLU A 81 0.91 -4.86 -4.69
CA GLU A 81 1.14 -4.72 -6.13
C GLU A 81 1.36 -3.24 -6.42
N MET A 82 2.55 -2.90 -6.94
CA MET A 82 2.95 -1.50 -7.13
C MET A 82 4.00 -1.31 -8.22
N TYR A 83 4.14 -0.06 -8.64
CA TYR A 83 5.24 0.44 -9.46
C TYR A 83 5.97 1.59 -8.77
N SER A 84 7.30 1.59 -8.85
CA SER A 84 8.17 2.74 -8.54
C SER A 84 9.45 2.62 -9.39
N PRO A 85 10.07 3.73 -9.82
CA PRO A 85 11.39 3.66 -10.47
C PRO A 85 12.54 3.41 -9.47
N HIS A 86 12.26 3.42 -8.16
CA HIS A 86 13.28 3.31 -7.11
C HIS A 86 13.29 1.91 -6.49
N GLN A 87 14.41 1.19 -6.64
CA GLN A 87 14.58 -0.15 -6.07
C GLN A 87 14.44 -0.17 -4.54
N GLU A 88 14.86 0.90 -3.86
CA GLU A 88 14.76 1.00 -2.40
C GLU A 88 13.31 0.96 -1.90
N VAL A 89 12.35 1.46 -2.69
CA VAL A 89 10.91 1.38 -2.34
C VAL A 89 10.46 -0.08 -2.34
N TYR A 90 10.90 -0.89 -3.31
CA TYR A 90 10.62 -2.34 -3.30
C TYR A 90 11.24 -3.05 -2.10
N MET A 91 12.44 -2.63 -1.67
CA MET A 91 13.08 -3.19 -0.48
C MET A 91 12.32 -2.86 0.81
N ILE A 92 11.81 -1.63 0.93
CA ILE A 92 10.95 -1.21 2.04
C ILE A 92 9.70 -2.09 2.05
N VAL A 93 8.99 -2.19 0.91
CA VAL A 93 7.79 -3.02 0.82
C VAL A 93 8.08 -4.48 1.18
N GLU A 94 9.15 -5.08 0.66
CA GLU A 94 9.52 -6.47 0.97
C GLU A 94 9.81 -6.69 2.46
N LYS A 95 10.44 -5.73 3.14
CA LYS A 95 10.62 -5.77 4.61
C LYS A 95 9.27 -5.88 5.31
N TYR A 96 8.29 -5.08 4.92
CA TYR A 96 6.95 -5.09 5.53
C TYR A 96 6.14 -6.34 5.17
N LYS A 97 6.26 -6.86 3.95
CA LYS A 97 5.70 -8.17 3.58
C LYS A 97 6.20 -9.28 4.51
N LYS A 98 7.50 -9.32 4.82
CA LYS A 98 8.08 -10.28 5.77
C LYS A 98 7.61 -10.07 7.22
N LEU A 99 7.50 -8.83 7.65
CA LEU A 99 7.00 -8.53 9.01
C LEU A 99 5.54 -8.97 9.21
N SER A 100 4.76 -9.03 8.13
CA SER A 100 3.35 -9.43 8.18
C SER A 100 3.10 -10.94 8.31
N GLU A 101 4.11 -11.80 8.16
CA GLU A 101 3.98 -13.27 8.11
C GLU A 101 3.34 -13.93 9.35
N ASN A 102 3.14 -13.18 10.45
CA ASN A 102 2.53 -13.70 11.69
C ASN A 102 1.35 -12.83 12.16
N LEU A 103 0.76 -12.03 11.25
CA LEU A 103 -0.33 -11.11 11.56
C LEU A 103 -1.66 -11.47 10.86
N PHE A 104 -1.66 -12.56 10.09
CA PHE A 104 -2.80 -13.11 9.38
C PHE A 104 -3.10 -14.53 9.89
#